data_AF-A0AAV2J2G9-F1
#
_entry.id   AF-A0AAV2J2G9-F1
#
_cell.length_a   1.000
_cell.length_b   1.000
_cell.length_c   1.000
_cell.angle_alpha   90.00
_cell.angle_beta   90.00
_cell.angle_gamma   90.00
#
_symmetry.space_group_name_H-M   'P 1'
#
loop_
_entity.id
_entity.type
_entity.pdbx_description
1 polymer ?
#
loop_
_entity_poly.entity_id
_entity_poly.type
_entity_poly.pdbx_seq_one_letter_code
_entity_poly.pdbx_strand_id
1 'polypeptide(L)'
;MIFAIEEINRYGRLLPNFTLGYRVYDSCSTPHQALKAATELMGSKPEASGPAEVDALAQLVKYFGWTWVGVIAGDDAYGLGGANIFAEENQSLSSPPEVPLSVCSSICLPGTRKAIKLNFPICCHDCVACTAGEISNQTDAIECARCLPEFWSNDERTECIPKQVDFVHFSDTIGITLTAISLFGSLCTCIVVFIFSWHRNTAIVKANNSDLSFLLLFSLSLCFLSSLTFIGEPTQWSCMFRHTAFGITFVLCISCILGKTIVVLIAFRATLPGSNMMKWFGPGKQKAIIASCTLVQVIICAVWLVVAPPGPRRLMPRESAVVILLCEEGSAVAFALVLGYIGLLACLCLLLAFLARKLPGNFNEARLISFSMLIFCAVWVAFVPAYISSPGKYSMLTEPAYPDTKSSQHRQYHGKRIQGNRKATAKRDVGLTDPDQKLFPALLIVGWVVCCTAVVYFVYIFAWKRGFGGRI
;
A
#
# COMPACT_ATOMS: atom_id res chain seq x y z
N MET A 1 15.32 40.13 36.59
CA MET A 1 14.40 41.07 37.27
C MET A 1 13.66 40.44 38.44
N ILE A 2 13.06 39.24 38.31
CA ILE A 2 12.36 38.53 39.41
C ILE A 2 13.20 38.47 40.69
N PHE A 3 14.44 37.97 40.59
CA PHE A 3 15.35 37.88 41.73
C PHE A 3 15.56 39.21 42.47
N ALA A 4 15.71 40.31 41.75
CA ALA A 4 15.92 41.63 42.35
C ALA A 4 14.67 42.12 43.10
N ILE A 5 13.47 41.89 42.54
CA ILE A 5 12.20 42.24 43.18
C ILE A 5 11.99 41.43 44.46
N GLU A 6 12.27 40.13 44.42
CA GLU A 6 12.19 39.25 45.59
C GLU A 6 13.15 39.66 46.70
N GLU A 7 14.37 40.09 46.33
CA GLU A 7 15.37 40.55 47.30
C GLU A 7 15.00 41.93 47.90
N ILE A 8 14.45 42.85 47.11
CA ILE A 8 13.94 44.14 47.61
C ILE A 8 12.81 43.93 48.61
N ASN A 9 11.85 43.05 48.28
CA ASN A 9 10.74 42.72 49.18
C ASN A 9 11.22 42.01 50.45
N ARG A 10 12.30 41.21 50.36
CA ARG A 10 12.90 40.53 51.50
C ARG A 10 13.59 41.52 52.45
N TYR A 11 14.25 42.55 51.92
CA TYR A 11 14.91 43.59 52.73
C TYR A 11 14.09 44.89 52.76
N GLY A 12 13.07 44.91 53.63
CA GLY A 12 12.16 46.06 53.83
C GLY A 12 12.81 47.39 54.28
N ARG A 13 14.15 47.48 54.35
CA ARG A 13 14.90 48.73 54.47
C ARG A 13 15.04 49.47 53.14
N LEU A 14 14.96 48.75 52.01
CA LEU A 14 15.12 49.32 50.67
C LEU A 14 13.85 50.08 50.24
N LEU A 15 12.67 49.51 50.50
CA LEU A 15 11.36 50.14 50.28
C LEU A 15 10.44 49.87 51.48
N PRO A 16 10.52 50.67 52.56
CA PRO A 16 9.69 50.47 53.73
C PRO A 16 8.21 50.72 53.40
N ASN A 17 7.33 49.82 53.85
CA ASN A 17 5.87 49.84 53.67
C ASN A 17 5.33 49.58 52.26
N PHE A 18 6.19 49.16 51.31
CA PHE A 18 5.75 48.79 49.97
C PHE A 18 6.19 47.37 49.62
N THR A 19 5.32 46.61 48.96
CA THR A 19 5.65 45.30 48.40
C THR A 19 5.52 45.38 46.89
N LEU A 20 6.61 45.08 46.20
CA LEU A 20 6.66 45.07 44.75
C LEU A 20 6.08 43.76 44.22
N GLY A 21 5.06 43.84 43.39
CA GLY A 21 4.56 42.72 42.60
C GLY A 21 5.24 42.65 41.23
N TYR A 22 5.14 41.50 40.55
CA TYR A 22 5.54 41.38 39.15
C TYR A 22 4.58 40.50 38.36
N ARG A 23 4.42 40.81 37.06
CA ARG A 23 3.88 39.91 36.05
C ARG A 23 4.83 39.89 34.87
N VAL A 24 5.19 38.69 34.44
CA VAL A 24 6.06 38.50 33.27
C VAL A 24 5.19 38.18 32.08
N TYR A 25 5.36 38.96 31.02
CA TYR A 25 4.74 38.74 29.73
C TYR A 25 5.85 38.48 28.71
N ASP A 26 5.69 37.44 27.89
CA ASP A 26 6.58 37.21 26.77
C ASP A 26 6.14 38.10 25.60
N SER A 27 7.04 38.92 25.08
CA SER A 27 6.79 39.79 23.92
C SER A 27 6.98 39.08 22.60
N CYS A 28 7.48 37.84 22.61
CA CYS A 28 7.80 37.05 21.41
C CYS A 28 8.69 37.81 20.42
N SER A 29 9.60 38.66 20.93
CA SER A 29 10.44 39.58 20.14
C SER A 29 9.64 40.57 19.26
N THR A 30 8.38 40.83 19.59
CA THR A 30 7.53 41.81 18.90
C THR A 30 7.33 43.06 19.78
N PRO A 31 7.82 44.24 19.36
CA PRO A 31 7.67 45.47 20.13
C PRO A 31 6.22 45.82 20.44
N HIS A 32 5.30 45.48 19.53
CA HIS A 32 3.87 45.69 19.71
C HIS A 32 3.29 44.89 20.88
N GLN A 33 3.70 43.63 21.09
CA GLN A 33 3.21 42.84 22.23
C GLN A 33 3.79 43.33 23.54
N ALA A 34 5.06 43.74 23.56
CA ALA A 34 5.68 44.37 24.72
C ALA A 34 4.93 45.65 25.12
N LEU A 35 4.68 46.53 24.14
CA LEU A 35 3.94 47.78 24.36
C LEU A 35 2.50 47.51 24.82
N LYS A 36 1.81 46.56 24.20
CA LYS A 36 0.46 46.17 24.60
C LYS A 36 0.43 45.67 26.05
N ALA A 37 1.32 44.76 26.44
CA ALA A 37 1.42 44.27 27.80
C ALA A 37 1.72 45.40 28.81
N ALA A 38 2.62 46.32 28.47
CA ALA A 38 2.94 47.48 29.29
C ALA A 38 1.73 48.43 29.46
N THR A 39 0.98 48.69 28.38
CA THR A 39 -0.23 49.54 28.44
C THR A 39 -1.36 48.88 29.23
N GLU A 40 -1.51 47.55 29.14
CA GLU A 40 -2.46 46.80 29.97
C GLU A 40 -2.11 46.87 31.47
N LEU A 41 -0.82 46.90 31.80
CA LEU A 41 -0.33 47.06 33.17
C LEU A 41 -0.53 48.48 33.72
N MET A 42 -0.35 49.51 32.89
CA MET A 42 -0.44 50.92 33.33
C MET A 42 -1.84 51.53 33.18
N GLY A 43 -2.77 50.85 32.49
CA GLY A 43 -4.12 51.36 32.24
C GLY A 43 -4.18 52.61 31.36
N SER A 44 -3.11 52.94 30.63
CA SER A 44 -2.94 54.18 29.86
C SER A 44 -2.69 53.92 28.35
N LYS A 45 -2.99 54.93 27.51
CA LYS A 45 -2.72 54.93 26.04
C LYS A 45 -1.23 55.21 25.77
N PRO A 46 -0.67 54.73 24.64
CA PRO A 46 0.78 54.71 24.44
C PRO A 46 1.30 56.10 24.07
N GLU A 47 2.16 56.65 24.93
CA GLU A 47 3.18 57.62 24.53
C GLU A 47 4.53 56.91 24.56
N ALA A 48 5.23 56.93 23.43
CA ALA A 48 6.56 56.38 23.30
C ALA A 48 7.55 57.25 24.11
N SER A 49 8.08 56.71 25.20
CA SER A 49 9.15 57.34 25.96
C SER A 49 10.47 57.19 25.21
N GLY A 50 11.03 58.33 24.82
CA GLY A 50 12.34 58.43 24.20
C GLY A 50 13.50 58.45 25.23
N PRO A 51 14.66 59.04 24.87
CA PRO A 51 15.95 58.93 25.59
C PRO A 51 15.96 59.39 27.05
N ALA A 52 14.92 60.08 27.53
CA ALA A 52 14.83 60.59 28.91
C ALA A 52 14.81 59.51 30.00
N GLU A 53 14.30 58.29 29.70
CA GLU A 53 14.32 57.18 30.67
C GLU A 53 15.73 56.66 30.95
N VAL A 54 16.58 56.65 29.93
CA VAL A 54 17.95 56.11 30.03
C VAL A 54 18.85 57.08 30.80
N ASP A 55 18.71 58.39 30.53
CA ASP A 55 19.44 59.44 31.24
C ASP A 55 19.11 59.44 32.75
N ALA A 56 17.84 59.22 33.11
CA ALA A 56 17.41 59.14 34.50
C ALA A 56 18.02 57.93 35.22
N LEU A 57 18.07 56.77 34.55
CA LEU A 57 18.70 55.56 35.09
C LEU A 57 20.21 55.75 35.27
N ALA A 58 20.90 56.43 34.35
CA ALA A 58 22.33 56.70 34.48
C ALA A 58 22.64 57.64 35.65
N GLN A 59 21.81 58.67 35.87
CA GLN A 59 21.93 59.56 37.04
C GLN A 59 21.71 58.81 38.37
N LEU A 60 20.81 57.82 38.40
CA LEU A 60 20.58 56.98 39.58
C LEU A 60 21.81 56.16 39.98
N VAL A 61 22.51 55.56 39.00
CA VAL A 61 23.77 54.83 39.25
C VAL A 61 24.80 55.72 39.92
N LYS A 62 24.97 56.95 39.40
CA LYS A 62 25.90 57.95 39.92
C LYS A 62 25.49 58.41 41.32
N TYR A 63 24.21 58.65 41.56
CA TYR A 63 23.67 59.12 42.85
C TYR A 63 23.88 58.09 43.98
N PHE A 64 23.64 56.80 43.70
CA PHE A 64 23.78 55.74 44.71
C PHE A 64 25.20 55.16 44.82
N GLY A 65 26.14 55.63 44.00
CA GLY A 65 27.54 55.19 44.05
C GLY A 65 27.74 53.72 43.74
N TRP A 66 26.93 53.14 42.84
CA TRP A 66 27.05 51.72 42.50
C TRP A 66 28.38 51.44 41.80
N THR A 67 29.04 50.36 42.20
CA THR A 67 30.36 49.95 41.69
C THR A 67 30.29 48.94 40.55
N TRP A 68 29.11 48.36 40.29
CA TRP A 68 28.84 47.47 39.17
C TRP A 68 27.37 47.56 38.75
N VAL A 69 27.12 47.58 37.43
CA VAL A 69 25.77 47.58 36.85
C VAL A 69 25.75 46.67 35.63
N GLY A 70 24.80 45.74 35.60
CA GLY A 70 24.53 44.88 34.45
C GLY A 70 23.34 45.42 33.65
N VAL A 71 23.54 45.65 32.35
CA VAL A 71 22.46 46.03 31.43
C VAL A 71 21.95 44.77 30.72
N ILE A 72 20.63 44.56 30.75
CA ILE A 72 19.96 43.52 29.97
C ILE A 72 19.02 44.24 29.01
N ALA A 73 19.22 44.04 27.72
CA ALA A 73 18.41 44.63 26.66
C ALA A 73 17.93 43.56 25.68
N GLY A 74 16.79 43.83 25.04
CA GLY A 74 16.34 43.03 23.90
C GLY A 74 17.22 43.31 22.68
N ASP A 75 17.29 42.33 21.76
CA ASP A 75 18.03 42.41 20.49
C ASP A 75 17.27 43.21 19.41
N ASP A 76 16.47 44.18 19.83
CA ASP A 76 15.77 45.10 18.94
C ASP A 76 16.44 46.48 18.99
N ALA A 77 16.14 47.31 17.98
CA ALA A 77 16.76 48.63 17.85
C ALA A 77 16.52 49.53 19.07
N TYR A 78 15.43 49.32 19.80
CA TYR A 78 15.10 50.08 21.01
C TYR A 78 15.95 49.63 22.20
N GLY A 79 16.01 48.31 22.46
CA GLY A 79 16.83 47.72 23.50
C GLY A 79 18.31 48.02 23.32
N LEU A 80 18.84 47.82 22.10
CA LEU A 80 20.23 48.12 21.77
C LEU A 80 20.54 49.62 21.85
N GLY A 81 19.62 50.46 21.37
CA GLY A 81 19.76 51.92 21.47
C GLY A 81 19.86 52.38 22.92
N GLY A 82 18.94 51.95 23.79
CA GLY A 82 18.95 52.30 25.21
C GLY A 82 20.16 51.74 25.96
N ALA A 83 20.57 50.50 25.67
CA ALA A 83 21.75 49.90 26.28
C ALA A 83 23.04 50.62 25.90
N ASN A 84 23.18 51.01 24.64
CA ASN A 84 24.35 51.75 24.16
C ASN A 84 24.41 53.14 24.82
N ILE A 85 23.32 53.89 24.85
CA ILE A 85 23.26 55.21 25.52
C ILE A 85 23.66 55.08 26.99
N PHE A 86 23.12 54.09 27.70
CA PHE A 86 23.45 53.85 29.10
C PHE A 86 24.92 53.46 29.32
N ALA A 87 25.45 52.61 28.44
CA ALA A 87 26.85 52.18 28.50
C ALA A 87 27.81 53.34 28.21
N GLU A 88 27.45 54.22 27.28
CA GLU A 88 28.22 55.42 26.95
C GLU A 88 28.29 56.39 28.13
N GLU A 89 27.21 56.52 28.89
CA GLU A 89 27.15 57.43 30.04
C GLU A 89 27.84 56.89 31.31
N ASN A 90 28.09 55.57 31.35
CA ASN A 90 28.64 54.84 32.50
C ASN A 90 29.82 53.90 32.11
N GLN A 91 30.66 54.33 31.16
CA GLN A 91 31.76 53.56 30.55
C GLN A 91 32.69 52.85 31.55
N SER A 92 32.86 53.36 32.78
CA SER A 92 33.73 52.77 33.79
C SER A 92 33.20 51.47 34.42
N LEU A 93 31.94 51.10 34.17
CA LEU A 93 31.28 49.94 34.80
C LEU A 93 30.93 48.80 33.81
N SER A 94 31.08 49.01 32.51
CA SER A 94 30.63 48.05 31.48
C SER A 94 31.79 47.19 30.96
N SER A 95 31.79 45.89 31.27
CA SER A 95 32.56 44.88 30.54
C SER A 95 31.75 44.35 29.35
N PRO A 96 32.34 44.05 28.18
CA PRO A 96 31.58 43.47 27.07
C PRO A 96 31.12 42.06 27.47
N PRO A 97 29.81 41.80 27.61
CA PRO A 97 29.33 40.48 27.96
C PRO A 97 29.15 39.65 26.69
N GLU A 98 29.44 38.36 26.79
CA GLU A 98 28.85 37.36 25.89
C GLU A 98 27.33 37.36 26.14
N VAL A 99 26.57 37.89 25.18
CA VAL A 99 25.13 38.12 25.34
C VAL A 99 24.40 36.77 25.30
N PRO A 100 23.68 36.37 26.37
CA PRO A 100 22.94 35.12 26.36
C PRO A 100 21.72 35.23 25.45
N LEU A 101 21.64 34.36 24.44
CA LEU A 101 20.48 34.26 23.54
C LEU A 101 19.24 33.80 24.34
N SER A 102 18.20 34.64 24.39
CA SER A 102 16.96 34.39 25.15
C SER A 102 15.78 34.08 24.23
N VAL A 103 15.89 32.99 23.46
CA VAL A 103 14.84 32.55 22.54
C VAL A 103 14.14 31.31 23.10
N CYS A 104 12.79 31.30 23.09
CA CYS A 104 12.01 30.18 23.60
C CYS A 104 12.16 28.90 22.75
N SER A 105 12.20 29.06 21.42
CA SER A 105 12.31 27.97 20.44
C SER A 105 13.24 28.36 19.30
N SER A 106 14.13 27.46 18.93
CA SER A 106 15.01 27.63 17.78
C SER A 106 14.25 27.63 16.46
N ILE A 107 14.83 28.27 15.44
CA ILE A 107 14.33 28.25 14.06
C ILE A 107 14.22 26.81 13.55
N CYS A 108 13.09 26.46 12.93
CA CYS A 108 12.90 25.15 12.35
C CYS A 108 13.70 24.99 11.04
N LEU A 109 14.41 23.88 10.90
CA LEU A 109 15.18 23.57 9.69
C LEU A 109 14.25 23.06 8.57
N PRO A 110 14.68 23.12 7.30
CA PRO A 110 13.96 22.48 6.19
C PRO A 110 13.63 21.02 6.51
N GLY A 111 12.50 20.53 6.01
CA GLY A 111 11.95 19.21 6.35
C GLY A 111 11.07 19.18 7.60
N THR A 112 11.03 20.28 8.34
CA THR A 112 10.20 20.42 9.55
C THR A 112 9.25 21.61 9.45
N ARG A 113 8.20 21.58 10.29
CA ARG A 113 7.25 22.66 10.49
C ARG A 113 7.05 22.97 11.96
N LYS A 114 6.56 24.16 12.27
CA LYS A 114 6.19 24.56 13.63
C LYS A 114 4.97 23.78 14.12
N ALA A 115 5.04 23.31 15.34
CA ALA A 115 3.91 22.78 16.10
C ALA A 115 3.71 23.62 17.37
N ILE A 116 2.46 23.99 17.63
CA ILE A 116 2.09 24.79 18.80
C ILE A 116 2.33 23.99 20.07
N LYS A 117 3.07 24.57 21.02
CA LYS A 117 3.33 23.97 22.32
C LYS A 117 2.27 24.39 23.32
N LEU A 118 1.43 23.45 23.76
CA LEU A 118 0.37 23.74 24.73
C LEU A 118 0.95 24.27 26.06
N ASN A 119 0.27 25.25 26.66
CA ASN A 119 0.63 25.95 27.90
C ASN A 119 1.87 26.86 27.83
N PHE A 120 2.40 27.11 26.64
CA PHE A 120 3.47 28.10 26.39
C PHE A 120 2.94 29.24 25.49
N PRO A 121 3.61 30.41 25.46
CA PRO A 121 3.31 31.50 24.52
C PRO A 121 3.31 31.04 23.04
N ILE A 122 2.57 31.72 22.17
CA ILE A 122 2.38 31.34 20.75
C ILE A 122 3.71 31.27 19.97
N CYS A 123 4.72 32.05 20.35
CA CYS A 123 6.05 31.98 19.73
C CYS A 123 6.89 30.76 20.16
N CYS A 124 6.53 30.11 21.27
CA CYS A 124 7.14 28.87 21.69
C CYS A 124 6.53 27.70 20.91
N HIS A 125 7.34 27.09 20.07
CA HIS A 125 6.96 26.01 19.18
C HIS A 125 7.94 24.85 19.27
N ASP A 126 7.48 23.66 18.93
CA ASP A 126 8.35 22.51 18.69
C ASP A 126 8.47 22.31 17.17
N CYS A 127 9.68 21.98 16.69
CA CYS A 127 9.87 21.64 15.28
C CYS A 127 9.53 20.18 15.04
N VAL A 128 8.53 19.92 14.21
CA VAL A 128 8.03 18.57 13.91
C VAL A 128 8.26 18.28 12.43
N ALA A 129 8.75 17.09 12.11
CA ALA A 129 8.95 16.67 10.73
C ALA A 129 7.63 16.70 9.94
N CYS A 130 7.71 17.07 8.67
CA CYS A 130 6.58 16.98 7.75
C CYS A 130 6.05 15.54 7.65
N THR A 131 4.79 15.37 7.24
CA THR A 131 4.22 14.02 7.04
C THR A 131 4.76 13.39 5.74
N ALA A 132 4.60 12.08 5.57
CA ALA A 132 5.13 11.40 4.38
C ALA A 132 4.32 11.82 3.14
N GLY A 133 5.00 12.22 2.06
CA GLY A 133 4.37 12.83 0.89
C GLY A 133 4.23 14.37 0.98
N GLU A 134 4.68 14.97 2.08
CA GLU A 134 4.78 16.42 2.27
C GLU A 134 6.24 16.86 2.44
N ILE A 135 6.54 18.09 2.06
CA ILE A 135 7.87 18.68 2.12
C ILE A 135 7.86 20.10 2.69
N SER A 136 9.02 20.53 3.20
CA SER A 136 9.30 21.92 3.56
C SER A 136 10.72 22.28 3.10
N ASN A 137 10.83 23.19 2.15
CA ASN A 137 12.13 23.68 1.65
C ASN A 137 12.60 24.96 2.39
N GLN A 138 11.70 25.59 3.15
CA GLN A 138 11.99 26.86 3.82
C GLN A 138 12.36 26.63 5.28
N THR A 139 13.29 27.44 5.80
CA THR A 139 13.50 27.56 7.24
C THR A 139 12.28 28.19 7.89
N ASP A 140 11.97 27.77 9.10
CA ASP A 140 10.93 28.33 9.95
C ASP A 140 9.49 28.17 9.42
N ALA A 141 9.26 27.15 8.59
CA ALA A 141 7.96 26.89 7.96
C ALA A 141 6.83 26.61 8.98
N ILE A 142 5.66 27.19 8.73
CA ILE A 142 4.46 26.98 9.55
C ILE A 142 3.71 25.71 9.10
N GLU A 143 3.66 25.48 7.79
CA GLU A 143 2.97 24.35 7.16
C GLU A 143 3.87 23.67 6.12
N CYS A 144 3.61 22.39 5.85
CA CYS A 144 4.30 21.63 4.82
C CYS A 144 3.48 21.64 3.52
N ALA A 145 4.18 21.66 2.38
CA ALA A 145 3.56 21.56 1.07
C ALA A 145 3.46 20.10 0.63
N ARG A 146 2.34 19.70 0.02
CA ARG A 146 2.14 18.33 -0.47
C ARG A 146 2.72 18.17 -1.87
N CYS A 147 3.40 17.04 -2.13
CA CYS A 147 3.93 16.75 -3.46
C CYS A 147 2.82 16.46 -4.48
N LEU A 148 3.12 16.73 -5.75
CA LEU A 148 2.29 16.30 -6.90
C LEU A 148 2.18 14.77 -6.96
N PRO A 149 1.12 14.18 -7.57
CA PRO A 149 0.90 12.74 -7.55
C PRO A 149 2.04 11.86 -8.12
N GLU A 150 2.82 12.41 -9.04
CA GLU A 150 3.99 11.76 -9.68
C GLU A 150 5.23 11.74 -8.79
N PHE A 151 5.23 12.54 -7.71
CA PHE A 151 6.37 12.74 -6.83
C PHE A 151 6.06 12.32 -5.39
N TRP A 152 7.11 12.07 -4.63
CA TRP A 152 7.08 11.71 -3.23
C TRP A 152 8.14 12.48 -2.46
N SER A 153 7.93 12.74 -1.18
CA SER A 153 8.93 13.41 -0.34
C SER A 153 10.17 12.52 -0.17
N ASN A 154 11.37 13.09 -0.27
CA ASN A 154 12.62 12.42 0.12
C ASN A 154 12.65 12.10 1.63
N ASP A 155 13.66 11.35 2.09
CA ASP A 155 13.78 10.95 3.51
C ASP A 155 13.89 12.16 4.46
N GLU A 156 14.53 13.22 4.01
CA GLU A 156 14.69 14.47 4.76
C GLU A 156 13.46 15.40 4.69
N ARG A 157 12.45 15.07 3.86
CA ARG A 157 11.24 15.87 3.64
C ARG A 157 11.49 17.29 3.14
N THR A 158 12.56 17.49 2.39
CA THR A 158 12.96 18.79 1.84
C THR A 158 12.57 18.94 0.36
N GLU A 159 12.51 17.83 -0.38
CA GLU A 159 12.32 17.83 -1.83
C GLU A 159 11.35 16.72 -2.28
N CYS A 160 10.60 17.00 -3.35
CA CYS A 160 9.74 16.04 -4.03
C CYS A 160 10.52 15.30 -5.12
N ILE A 161 10.82 14.02 -4.90
CA ILE A 161 11.50 13.13 -5.82
C ILE A 161 10.50 12.29 -6.63
N PRO A 162 10.78 11.91 -7.89
CA PRO A 162 9.87 11.10 -8.69
C PRO A 162 9.64 9.72 -8.05
N LYS A 163 8.39 9.27 -8.01
CA LYS A 163 8.05 7.94 -7.51
C LYS A 163 8.66 6.86 -8.39
N GLN A 164 9.19 5.81 -7.76
CA GLN A 164 9.67 4.64 -8.49
C GLN A 164 8.49 3.77 -8.94
N VAL A 165 8.66 3.03 -10.03
CA VAL A 165 7.61 2.15 -10.58
C VAL A 165 7.75 0.76 -9.96
N ASP A 166 6.69 0.22 -9.35
CA ASP A 166 6.60 -1.18 -8.92
C ASP A 166 5.94 -2.03 -10.00
N PHE A 167 6.51 -3.21 -10.21
CA PHE A 167 5.88 -4.30 -10.95
C PHE A 167 6.35 -5.64 -10.39
N VAL A 168 5.66 -6.75 -10.72
CA VAL A 168 6.06 -8.08 -10.22
C VAL A 168 7.34 -8.52 -10.93
N HIS A 169 8.47 -8.43 -10.24
CA HIS A 169 9.76 -8.86 -10.77
C HIS A 169 9.97 -10.36 -10.58
N PHE A 170 10.77 -10.98 -11.45
CA PHE A 170 11.22 -12.37 -11.29
C PHE A 170 12.02 -12.60 -10.01
N SER A 171 12.64 -11.55 -9.47
CA SER A 171 13.41 -11.60 -8.22
C SER A 171 12.55 -11.42 -6.96
N ASP A 172 11.28 -11.01 -7.09
CA ASP A 172 10.39 -10.87 -5.94
C ASP A 172 9.96 -12.24 -5.43
N THR A 173 9.67 -12.38 -4.14
CA THR A 173 9.18 -13.64 -3.56
C THR A 173 7.95 -14.18 -4.30
N ILE A 174 7.04 -13.30 -4.71
CA ILE A 174 5.83 -13.69 -5.48
C ILE A 174 6.23 -14.14 -6.89
N GLY A 175 7.13 -13.42 -7.56
CA GLY A 175 7.63 -13.83 -8.88
C GLY A 175 8.37 -15.16 -8.87
N ILE A 176 9.23 -15.39 -7.87
CA ILE A 176 9.99 -16.63 -7.68
C ILE A 176 9.04 -17.81 -7.44
N THR A 177 8.08 -17.66 -6.51
CA THR A 177 7.15 -18.75 -6.17
C THR A 177 6.27 -19.13 -7.36
N LEU A 178 5.76 -18.16 -8.10
CA LEU A 178 4.98 -18.38 -9.33
C LEU A 178 5.80 -19.07 -10.42
N THR A 179 7.03 -18.61 -10.64
CA THR A 179 7.92 -19.20 -11.64
C THR A 179 8.24 -20.65 -11.30
N ALA A 180 8.60 -20.93 -10.04
CA ALA A 180 8.92 -22.29 -9.59
C ALA A 180 7.72 -23.24 -9.75
N ILE A 181 6.53 -22.82 -9.34
CA ILE A 181 5.30 -23.60 -9.47
C ILE A 181 4.97 -23.90 -10.93
N SER A 182 5.12 -22.90 -11.80
CA SER A 182 4.79 -23.00 -13.23
C SER A 182 5.72 -23.96 -13.97
N LEU A 183 7.03 -23.86 -13.69
CA LEU A 183 8.03 -24.76 -14.24
C LEU A 183 7.84 -26.19 -13.75
N PHE A 184 7.60 -26.38 -12.44
CA PHE A 184 7.34 -27.69 -11.87
C PHE A 184 6.09 -28.33 -12.46
N GLY A 185 4.97 -27.59 -12.53
CA GLY A 185 3.72 -28.06 -13.12
C GLY A 185 3.89 -28.44 -14.60
N SER A 186 4.52 -27.57 -15.39
CA SER A 186 4.81 -27.86 -16.80
C SER A 186 5.71 -29.09 -16.95
N LEU A 187 6.78 -29.21 -16.17
CA LEU A 187 7.67 -30.38 -16.19
C LEU A 187 6.93 -31.68 -15.87
N CYS A 188 6.10 -31.68 -14.83
CA CYS A 188 5.26 -32.84 -14.50
C CYS A 188 4.35 -33.21 -15.67
N THR A 189 3.67 -32.24 -16.30
CA THR A 189 2.80 -32.52 -17.46
C THR A 189 3.60 -33.06 -18.65
N CYS A 190 4.78 -32.53 -18.95
CA CYS A 190 5.65 -33.03 -20.01
C CYS A 190 6.09 -34.48 -19.76
N ILE A 191 6.43 -34.84 -18.51
CA ILE A 191 6.77 -36.21 -18.13
C ILE A 191 5.56 -37.15 -18.36
N VAL A 192 4.35 -36.73 -17.98
CA VAL A 192 3.14 -37.53 -18.26
C VAL A 192 2.91 -37.69 -19.76
N VAL A 193 3.04 -36.62 -20.56
CA VAL A 193 2.94 -36.70 -22.03
C VAL A 193 3.97 -37.65 -22.61
N PHE A 194 5.21 -37.62 -22.12
CA PHE A 194 6.27 -38.52 -22.55
C PHE A 194 5.93 -39.98 -22.26
N ILE A 195 5.50 -40.29 -21.02
CA ILE A 195 5.07 -41.64 -20.62
C ILE A 195 3.91 -42.13 -21.48
N PHE A 196 2.92 -41.27 -21.73
CA PHE A 196 1.75 -41.61 -22.55
C PHE A 196 2.12 -41.83 -24.03
N SER A 197 3.07 -41.05 -24.54
CA SER A 197 3.58 -41.19 -25.92
C SER A 197 4.38 -42.47 -26.08
N TRP A 198 5.21 -42.81 -25.09
CA TRP A 198 5.98 -44.07 -25.06
C TRP A 198 5.06 -45.29 -25.01
N HIS A 199 4.02 -45.25 -24.17
CA HIS A 199 3.05 -46.34 -24.00
C HIS A 199 1.82 -46.23 -24.90
N ARG A 200 1.87 -45.45 -25.99
CA ARG A 200 0.72 -45.17 -26.87
C ARG A 200 0.07 -46.42 -27.46
N ASN A 201 0.83 -47.49 -27.65
CA ASN A 201 0.35 -48.75 -28.23
C ASN A 201 -0.35 -49.68 -27.23
N THR A 202 -0.30 -49.38 -25.93
CA THR A 202 -0.94 -50.22 -24.91
C THR A 202 -2.47 -50.13 -24.99
N ALA A 203 -3.16 -51.24 -24.73
CA ALA A 203 -4.63 -51.32 -24.77
C ALA A 203 -5.31 -50.30 -23.83
N ILE A 204 -4.65 -49.94 -22.73
CA ILE A 204 -5.14 -48.96 -21.75
C ILE A 204 -5.20 -47.55 -22.35
N VAL A 205 -4.17 -47.13 -23.08
CA VAL A 205 -4.10 -45.78 -23.69
C VAL A 205 -5.00 -45.68 -24.92
N LYS A 206 -5.09 -46.75 -25.73
CA LYS A 206 -6.03 -46.80 -26.87
C LYS A 206 -7.50 -46.81 -26.43
N ALA A 207 -7.83 -47.48 -25.34
CA ALA A 207 -9.19 -47.49 -24.79
C ALA A 207 -9.62 -46.11 -24.26
N ASN A 208 -8.68 -45.31 -23.72
CA ASN A 208 -8.95 -43.96 -23.22
C ASN A 208 -8.66 -42.87 -24.27
N ASN A 209 -9.26 -43.03 -25.47
CA ASN A 209 -9.28 -42.09 -26.60
C ASN A 209 -8.06 -41.14 -26.60
N SER A 210 -6.92 -41.70 -26.98
CA SER A 210 -5.59 -41.14 -26.70
C SER A 210 -5.42 -39.70 -27.17
N ASP A 211 -6.01 -39.33 -28.31
CA ASP A 211 -5.93 -37.99 -28.87
C ASP A 211 -6.55 -36.90 -27.96
N LEU A 212 -7.70 -37.17 -27.32
CA LEU A 212 -8.32 -36.22 -26.39
C LEU A 212 -7.50 -36.05 -25.11
N SER A 213 -6.91 -37.15 -24.65
CA SER A 213 -6.03 -37.15 -23.48
C SER A 213 -4.74 -36.37 -23.72
N PHE A 214 -4.15 -36.47 -24.92
CA PHE A 214 -3.00 -35.64 -25.31
C PHE A 214 -3.36 -34.16 -25.44
N LEU A 215 -4.50 -33.82 -26.05
CA LEU A 215 -4.97 -32.43 -26.15
C LEU A 215 -5.22 -31.81 -24.77
N LEU A 216 -5.78 -32.58 -23.83
CA LEU A 216 -5.98 -32.14 -22.46
C LEU A 216 -4.63 -31.87 -21.77
N LEU A 217 -3.67 -32.80 -21.83
CA LEU A 217 -2.34 -32.60 -21.23
C LEU A 217 -1.58 -31.42 -21.85
N PHE A 218 -1.68 -31.23 -23.16
CA PHE A 218 -1.12 -30.06 -23.84
C PHE A 218 -1.74 -28.76 -23.33
N SER A 219 -3.08 -28.69 -23.22
CA SER A 219 -3.77 -27.51 -22.69
C SER A 219 -3.38 -27.21 -21.23
N LEU A 220 -3.16 -28.23 -20.40
CA LEU A 220 -2.71 -28.07 -19.02
C LEU A 220 -1.29 -27.51 -18.92
N SER A 221 -0.38 -27.95 -19.79
CA SER A 221 0.98 -27.38 -19.89
C SER A 221 0.92 -25.90 -20.26
N LEU A 222 0.07 -25.52 -21.22
CA LEU A 222 -0.17 -24.12 -21.57
C LEU A 222 -0.78 -23.31 -20.41
N CYS A 223 -1.68 -23.89 -19.61
CA CYS A 223 -2.21 -23.24 -18.41
C CYS A 223 -1.08 -22.90 -17.43
N PHE A 224 -0.17 -23.84 -17.20
CA PHE A 224 1.01 -23.60 -16.35
C PHE A 224 1.98 -22.59 -16.93
N LEU A 225 2.12 -22.47 -18.25
CA LEU A 225 3.00 -21.46 -18.86
C LEU A 225 2.35 -20.07 -18.90
N SER A 226 1.01 -20.00 -18.96
CA SER A 226 0.26 -18.73 -19.02
C SER A 226 0.49 -17.84 -17.80
N SER A 227 0.82 -18.42 -16.65
CA SER A 227 1.21 -17.70 -15.44
C SER A 227 2.42 -16.79 -15.60
N LEU A 228 3.40 -17.21 -16.40
CA LEU A 228 4.65 -16.49 -16.59
C LEU A 228 4.42 -15.19 -17.36
N THR A 229 3.34 -15.12 -18.14
CA THR A 229 2.94 -13.90 -18.87
C THR A 229 2.48 -12.77 -17.93
N PHE A 230 2.21 -13.08 -16.65
CA PHE A 230 1.89 -12.09 -15.63
C PHE A 230 3.12 -11.50 -14.93
N ILE A 231 4.32 -12.02 -15.20
CA ILE A 231 5.58 -11.58 -14.57
C ILE A 231 6.35 -10.68 -15.54
N GLY A 232 6.93 -9.61 -15.03
CA GLY A 232 7.69 -8.63 -15.81
C GLY A 232 6.91 -7.35 -16.10
N GLU A 233 7.56 -6.45 -16.84
CA GLU A 233 7.01 -5.13 -17.12
C GLU A 233 5.80 -5.23 -18.09
N PRO A 234 4.62 -4.70 -17.72
CA PRO A 234 3.43 -4.74 -18.57
C PRO A 234 3.58 -3.78 -19.76
N THR A 235 3.81 -4.36 -20.94
CA THR A 235 3.72 -3.69 -22.23
C THR A 235 2.32 -3.82 -22.83
N GLN A 236 2.00 -3.03 -23.87
CA GLN A 236 0.73 -3.14 -24.59
C GLN A 236 0.45 -4.57 -25.08
N TRP A 237 1.46 -5.21 -25.67
CA TRP A 237 1.38 -6.60 -26.13
C TRP A 237 1.26 -7.61 -24.98
N SER A 238 2.01 -7.40 -23.90
CA SER A 238 1.94 -8.28 -22.71
C SER A 238 0.54 -8.25 -22.09
N CYS A 239 -0.06 -7.06 -21.94
CA CYS A 239 -1.42 -6.90 -21.44
C CYS A 239 -2.46 -7.60 -22.32
N MET A 240 -2.38 -7.43 -23.64
CA MET A 240 -3.28 -8.14 -24.56
C MET A 240 -3.15 -9.66 -24.42
N PHE A 241 -1.92 -10.18 -24.50
CA PHE A 241 -1.67 -11.62 -24.51
C PHE A 241 -2.09 -12.29 -23.20
N ARG A 242 -1.79 -11.66 -22.06
CA ARG A 242 -2.02 -12.20 -20.73
C ARG A 242 -3.49 -12.55 -20.46
N HIS A 243 -4.41 -11.65 -20.82
CA HIS A 243 -5.85 -11.88 -20.61
C HIS A 243 -6.44 -12.83 -21.66
N THR A 244 -6.04 -12.72 -22.93
CA THR A 244 -6.60 -13.57 -23.99
C THR A 244 -6.05 -15.00 -23.98
N ALA A 245 -4.76 -15.18 -23.71
CA ALA A 245 -4.12 -16.49 -23.63
C ALA A 245 -4.69 -17.29 -22.45
N PHE A 246 -4.91 -16.62 -21.30
CA PHE A 246 -5.62 -17.22 -20.17
C PHE A 246 -7.00 -17.73 -20.58
N GLY A 247 -7.86 -16.88 -21.16
CA GLY A 247 -9.21 -17.28 -21.53
C GLY A 247 -9.26 -18.44 -22.54
N ILE A 248 -8.47 -18.36 -23.63
CA ILE A 248 -8.45 -19.38 -24.69
C ILE A 248 -7.96 -20.72 -24.14
N THR A 249 -6.92 -20.72 -23.32
CA THR A 249 -6.34 -21.95 -22.77
C THR A 249 -7.30 -22.66 -21.81
N PHE A 250 -7.98 -21.91 -20.94
CA PHE A 250 -8.98 -22.48 -20.03
C PHE A 250 -10.17 -23.07 -20.78
N VAL A 251 -10.68 -22.39 -21.82
CA VAL A 251 -11.76 -22.93 -22.65
C VAL A 251 -11.32 -24.21 -23.37
N LEU A 252 -10.09 -24.26 -23.89
CA LEU A 252 -9.55 -25.48 -24.50
C LEU A 252 -9.54 -26.65 -23.50
N CYS A 253 -9.09 -26.40 -22.27
CA CYS A 253 -9.05 -27.41 -21.22
C CYS A 253 -10.46 -27.91 -20.84
N ILE A 254 -11.41 -27.01 -20.56
CA ILE A 254 -12.79 -27.37 -20.20
C ILE A 254 -13.48 -28.08 -21.36
N SER A 255 -13.25 -27.63 -22.60
CA SER A 255 -13.82 -28.27 -23.79
C SER A 255 -13.31 -29.70 -23.96
N CYS A 256 -12.02 -29.96 -23.68
CA CYS A 256 -11.47 -31.32 -23.66
C CYS A 256 -12.14 -32.20 -22.59
N ILE A 257 -12.33 -31.67 -21.38
CA ILE A 257 -13.00 -32.41 -20.29
C ILE A 257 -14.45 -32.68 -20.65
N LEU A 258 -15.17 -31.69 -21.17
CA LEU A 258 -16.52 -31.82 -21.70
C LEU A 258 -16.58 -32.94 -22.75
N GLY A 259 -15.66 -32.92 -23.73
CA GLY A 259 -15.52 -33.98 -24.72
C GLY A 259 -15.40 -35.36 -24.06
N LYS A 260 -14.49 -35.54 -23.09
CA LYS A 260 -14.32 -36.80 -22.35
C LYS A 260 -15.58 -37.20 -21.58
N THR A 261 -16.28 -36.26 -20.93
CA THR A 261 -17.53 -36.56 -20.21
C THR A 261 -18.63 -37.06 -21.13
N ILE A 262 -18.76 -36.48 -22.32
CA ILE A 262 -19.74 -36.91 -23.30
C ILE A 262 -19.40 -38.31 -23.83
N VAL A 263 -18.13 -38.62 -24.11
CA VAL A 263 -17.71 -39.97 -24.50
C VAL A 263 -18.11 -41.00 -23.45
N VAL A 264 -17.84 -40.73 -22.17
CA VAL A 264 -18.22 -41.61 -21.07
C VAL A 264 -19.74 -41.80 -21.04
N LEU A 265 -20.51 -40.71 -21.12
CA LEU A 265 -21.97 -40.77 -21.09
C LEU A 265 -22.57 -41.55 -22.27
N ILE A 266 -22.02 -41.41 -23.48
CA ILE A 266 -22.46 -42.13 -24.67
C ILE A 266 -22.09 -43.60 -24.61
N ALA A 267 -20.89 -43.95 -24.11
CA ALA A 267 -20.47 -45.34 -23.94
C ALA A 267 -21.44 -46.12 -23.05
N PHE A 268 -21.94 -45.50 -21.96
CA PHE A 268 -22.98 -46.08 -21.12
C PHE A 268 -24.36 -46.09 -21.78
N ARG A 269 -24.76 -45.03 -22.47
CA ARG A 269 -26.08 -45.00 -23.15
C ARG A 269 -26.19 -46.01 -24.27
N ALA A 270 -25.06 -46.39 -24.87
CA ALA A 270 -25.01 -47.36 -25.94
C ALA A 270 -25.04 -48.82 -25.44
N THR A 271 -24.91 -49.08 -24.13
CA THR A 271 -25.18 -50.41 -23.56
C THR A 271 -26.67 -50.65 -23.28
N LEU A 272 -27.52 -49.61 -23.38
CA LEU A 272 -28.98 -49.76 -23.34
C LEU A 272 -29.52 -50.17 -24.71
N PRO A 273 -30.39 -51.21 -24.79
CA PRO A 273 -30.92 -51.68 -26.07
C PRO A 273 -31.80 -50.60 -26.73
N GLY A 274 -31.53 -50.31 -28.01
CA GLY A 274 -32.37 -49.43 -28.84
C GLY A 274 -31.78 -48.07 -29.27
N SER A 275 -30.52 -47.73 -28.93
CA SER A 275 -29.91 -46.46 -29.37
C SER A 275 -28.76 -46.64 -30.37
N ASN A 276 -28.92 -46.11 -31.58
CA ASN A 276 -27.88 -46.09 -32.64
C ASN A 276 -26.84 -44.94 -32.45
N MET A 277 -26.67 -44.47 -31.21
CA MET A 277 -26.01 -43.20 -30.90
C MET A 277 -24.47 -43.24 -31.09
N MET A 278 -23.84 -44.41 -30.99
CA MET A 278 -22.39 -44.58 -31.20
C MET A 278 -21.93 -44.30 -32.65
N LYS A 279 -22.78 -44.49 -33.67
CA LYS A 279 -22.41 -44.20 -35.07
C LYS A 279 -22.26 -42.70 -35.35
N TRP A 280 -22.98 -41.85 -34.60
CA TRP A 280 -22.99 -40.40 -34.81
C TRP A 280 -21.84 -39.68 -34.09
N PHE A 281 -21.23 -40.31 -33.07
CA PHE A 281 -20.28 -39.67 -32.15
C PHE A 281 -18.83 -40.13 -32.31
N GLY A 282 -18.32 -40.18 -33.55
CA GLY A 282 -16.94 -40.56 -33.83
C GLY A 282 -15.87 -39.57 -33.32
N PRO A 283 -14.57 -39.95 -33.31
CA PRO A 283 -13.47 -39.11 -32.81
C PRO A 283 -13.35 -37.76 -33.52
N GLY A 284 -13.66 -37.71 -34.82
CA GLY A 284 -13.67 -36.46 -35.59
C GLY A 284 -14.75 -35.47 -35.09
N LYS A 285 -15.92 -35.98 -34.69
CA LYS A 285 -17.01 -35.14 -34.16
C LYS A 285 -16.70 -34.62 -32.76
N GLN A 286 -15.99 -35.38 -31.93
CA GLN A 286 -15.51 -34.92 -30.62
C GLN A 286 -14.52 -33.74 -30.76
N LYS A 287 -13.56 -33.86 -31.69
CA LYS A 287 -12.62 -32.78 -32.00
C LYS A 287 -13.33 -31.56 -32.60
N ALA A 288 -14.35 -31.77 -33.42
CA ALA A 288 -15.17 -30.68 -33.96
C ALA A 288 -15.93 -29.92 -32.86
N ILE A 289 -16.48 -30.61 -31.86
CA ILE A 289 -17.13 -29.98 -30.70
C ILE A 289 -16.11 -29.14 -29.94
N ILE A 290 -14.93 -29.69 -29.61
CA ILE A 290 -13.87 -28.96 -28.90
C ILE A 290 -13.43 -27.73 -29.67
N ALA A 291 -13.15 -27.89 -30.96
CA ALA A 291 -12.73 -26.79 -31.85
C ALA A 291 -13.83 -25.72 -31.97
N SER A 292 -15.11 -26.11 -32.00
CA SER A 292 -16.21 -25.15 -32.04
C SER A 292 -16.33 -24.35 -30.75
N CYS A 293 -16.21 -24.99 -29.58
CA CYS A 293 -16.26 -24.31 -28.29
C CYS A 293 -15.09 -23.35 -28.09
N THR A 294 -13.88 -23.72 -28.53
CA THR A 294 -12.71 -22.84 -28.46
C THR A 294 -12.77 -21.72 -29.48
N LEU A 295 -13.29 -21.97 -30.68
CA LEU A 295 -13.48 -20.93 -31.70
C LEU A 295 -14.40 -19.81 -31.22
N VAL A 296 -15.48 -20.14 -30.51
CA VAL A 296 -16.36 -19.13 -29.89
C VAL A 296 -15.56 -18.22 -28.95
N GLN A 297 -14.70 -18.79 -28.10
CA GLN A 297 -13.86 -18.00 -27.21
C GLN A 297 -12.84 -17.14 -27.96
N VAL A 298 -12.23 -17.67 -29.03
CA VAL A 298 -11.30 -16.90 -29.88
C VAL A 298 -12.02 -15.71 -30.52
N ILE A 299 -13.25 -15.87 -30.99
CA ILE A 299 -14.06 -14.78 -31.54
C ILE A 299 -14.37 -13.74 -30.47
N ILE A 300 -14.79 -14.16 -29.27
CA ILE A 300 -15.03 -13.23 -28.14
C ILE A 300 -13.76 -12.41 -27.83
N CYS A 301 -12.60 -13.09 -27.73
CA CYS A 301 -11.32 -12.41 -27.50
C CYS A 301 -10.94 -11.47 -28.66
N ALA A 302 -11.15 -11.87 -29.92
CA ALA A 302 -10.84 -11.04 -31.07
C ALA A 302 -11.69 -9.76 -31.10
N VAL A 303 -13.00 -9.88 -30.84
CA VAL A 303 -13.90 -8.72 -30.72
C VAL A 303 -13.47 -7.83 -29.56
N TRP A 304 -13.10 -8.40 -28.41
CA TRP A 304 -12.60 -7.63 -27.27
C TRP A 304 -11.35 -6.84 -27.62
N LEU A 305 -10.36 -7.46 -28.27
CA LEU A 305 -9.12 -6.79 -28.69
C LEU A 305 -9.35 -5.67 -29.72
N VAL A 306 -10.38 -5.78 -30.57
CA VAL A 306 -10.70 -4.76 -31.59
C VAL A 306 -11.47 -3.59 -30.98
N VAL A 307 -12.46 -3.86 -30.12
CA VAL A 307 -13.35 -2.83 -29.57
C VAL A 307 -12.70 -2.08 -28.42
N ALA A 308 -12.09 -2.80 -27.48
CA ALA A 308 -11.55 -2.24 -26.25
C ALA A 308 -10.34 -3.08 -25.77
N PRO A 309 -9.18 -2.95 -26.43
CA PRO A 309 -7.99 -3.74 -26.09
C PRO A 309 -7.50 -3.43 -24.66
N PRO A 310 -7.06 -4.47 -23.91
CA PRO A 310 -6.37 -4.26 -22.63
C PRO A 310 -5.07 -3.47 -22.81
N GLY A 311 -4.79 -2.56 -21.88
CA GLY A 311 -3.62 -1.67 -21.96
C GLY A 311 -2.97 -1.43 -20.60
N PRO A 312 -1.70 -0.99 -20.57
CA PRO A 312 -1.02 -0.66 -19.34
C PRO A 312 -1.60 0.63 -18.73
N ARG A 313 -1.94 0.60 -17.45
CA ARG A 313 -2.40 1.74 -16.66
C ARG A 313 -1.49 1.97 -15.46
N ARG A 314 -1.06 3.22 -15.30
CA ARG A 314 -0.29 3.68 -14.13
C ARG A 314 -1.27 4.10 -13.05
N LEU A 315 -1.27 3.40 -11.93
CA LEU A 315 -1.93 3.86 -10.71
C LEU A 315 -0.93 4.71 -9.92
N MET A 316 -1.35 5.92 -9.56
CA MET A 316 -0.56 6.87 -8.76
C MET A 316 -1.30 7.13 -7.44
N PRO A 317 -1.19 6.24 -6.44
CA PRO A 317 -1.83 6.45 -5.14
C PRO A 317 -1.20 7.66 -4.44
N ARG A 318 -2.02 8.47 -3.76
CA ARG A 318 -1.53 9.67 -3.03
C ARG A 318 -0.77 9.34 -1.74
N GLU A 319 -0.91 8.12 -1.23
CA GLU A 319 -0.36 7.70 0.07
C GLU A 319 0.83 6.75 -0.07
N SER A 320 1.24 6.42 -1.30
CA SER A 320 2.38 5.54 -1.57
C SER A 320 3.52 6.29 -2.26
N ALA A 321 4.76 5.90 -1.92
CA ALA A 321 5.99 6.34 -2.57
C ALA A 321 6.22 5.72 -3.96
N VAL A 322 5.29 4.88 -4.42
CA VAL A 322 5.49 3.97 -5.54
C VAL A 322 4.32 4.06 -6.52
N VAL A 323 4.64 4.06 -7.83
CA VAL A 323 3.69 3.98 -8.94
C VAL A 323 3.45 2.52 -9.27
N ILE A 324 2.21 2.07 -9.20
CA ILE A 324 1.89 0.67 -9.52
C ILE A 324 1.51 0.60 -10.99
N LEU A 325 2.24 -0.22 -11.75
CA LEU A 325 1.94 -0.44 -13.17
C LEU A 325 1.15 -1.74 -13.34
N LEU A 326 -0.12 -1.62 -13.77
CA LEU A 326 -1.01 -2.76 -13.98
C LEU A 326 -1.51 -2.79 -15.43
N CYS A 327 -2.12 -3.89 -15.86
CA CYS A 327 -2.93 -3.87 -17.08
C CYS A 327 -4.38 -3.66 -16.73
N GLU A 328 -4.97 -2.64 -17.29
CA GLU A 328 -6.41 -2.42 -17.30
C GLU A 328 -7.03 -3.23 -18.44
N GLU A 329 -8.15 -3.89 -18.15
CA GLU A 329 -8.91 -4.72 -19.10
C GLU A 329 -9.59 -3.95 -20.23
N GLY A 330 -9.64 -2.61 -20.15
CA GLY A 330 -10.28 -1.72 -21.12
C GLY A 330 -11.81 -1.72 -21.05
N SER A 331 -12.43 -2.91 -21.08
CA SER A 331 -13.88 -3.08 -20.96
C SER A 331 -14.22 -4.20 -19.97
N ALA A 332 -14.77 -3.82 -18.81
CA ALA A 332 -15.28 -4.76 -17.81
C ALA A 332 -16.35 -5.72 -18.39
N VAL A 333 -17.19 -5.25 -19.33
CA VAL A 333 -18.22 -6.08 -19.97
C VAL A 333 -17.60 -7.20 -20.81
N ALA A 334 -16.66 -6.87 -21.69
CA ALA A 334 -15.92 -7.85 -22.48
C ALA A 334 -15.14 -8.85 -21.61
N PHE A 335 -14.47 -8.39 -20.54
CA PHE A 335 -13.82 -9.28 -19.58
C PHE A 335 -14.84 -10.22 -18.89
N ALA A 336 -15.99 -9.69 -18.45
CA ALA A 336 -17.08 -10.47 -17.88
C ALA A 336 -17.68 -11.48 -18.87
N LEU A 337 -17.77 -11.16 -20.16
CA LEU A 337 -18.21 -12.09 -21.20
C LEU A 337 -17.25 -13.27 -21.36
N VAL A 338 -15.93 -13.03 -21.33
CA VAL A 338 -14.91 -14.09 -21.35
C VAL A 338 -15.06 -15.00 -20.13
N LEU A 339 -15.11 -14.44 -18.92
CA LEU A 339 -15.29 -15.23 -17.69
C LEU A 339 -16.64 -15.95 -17.65
N GLY A 340 -17.71 -15.29 -18.13
CA GLY A 340 -19.05 -15.84 -18.19
C GLY A 340 -19.15 -17.05 -19.11
N TYR A 341 -18.50 -17.03 -20.27
CA TYR A 341 -18.44 -18.18 -21.17
C TYR A 341 -17.68 -19.36 -20.56
N ILE A 342 -16.54 -19.10 -19.89
CA ILE A 342 -15.81 -20.12 -19.13
C ILE A 342 -16.69 -20.74 -18.05
N GLY A 343 -17.40 -19.90 -17.28
CA GLY A 343 -18.34 -20.34 -16.25
C GLY A 343 -19.50 -21.17 -16.82
N LEU A 344 -20.09 -20.76 -17.94
CA LEU A 344 -21.16 -21.50 -18.61
C LEU A 344 -20.70 -22.89 -19.06
N LEU A 345 -19.53 -22.99 -19.69
CA LEU A 345 -18.96 -24.27 -20.08
C LEU A 345 -18.65 -25.15 -18.87
N ALA A 346 -18.15 -24.56 -17.77
CA ALA A 346 -17.88 -25.27 -16.53
C ALA A 346 -19.16 -25.83 -15.89
N CYS A 347 -20.24 -25.04 -15.84
CA CYS A 347 -21.54 -25.49 -15.36
C CYS A 347 -22.10 -26.63 -16.21
N LEU A 348 -22.04 -26.51 -17.54
CA LEU A 348 -22.47 -27.60 -18.45
C LEU A 348 -21.65 -28.87 -18.21
N CYS A 349 -20.33 -28.76 -18.07
CA CYS A 349 -19.45 -29.88 -17.79
C CYS A 349 -19.75 -30.51 -16.43
N LEU A 350 -20.03 -29.70 -15.40
CA LEU A 350 -20.41 -30.17 -14.07
C LEU A 350 -21.73 -30.94 -14.09
N LEU A 351 -22.75 -30.42 -14.79
CA LEU A 351 -24.06 -31.09 -14.94
C LEU A 351 -23.92 -32.46 -15.60
N LEU A 352 -23.15 -32.55 -16.69
CA LEU A 352 -22.90 -33.81 -17.39
C LEU A 352 -22.06 -34.78 -16.56
N ALA A 353 -21.05 -34.29 -15.86
CA ALA A 353 -20.25 -35.10 -14.94
C ALA A 353 -21.11 -35.66 -13.79
N PHE A 354 -21.98 -34.84 -13.20
CA PHE A 354 -22.94 -35.27 -12.17
C PHE A 354 -23.87 -36.36 -12.68
N LEU A 355 -24.38 -36.22 -13.90
CA LEU A 355 -25.23 -37.23 -14.53
C LEU A 355 -24.45 -38.55 -14.74
N ALA A 356 -23.18 -38.45 -15.10
CA ALA A 356 -22.30 -39.61 -15.26
C ALA A 356 -22.02 -40.35 -13.94
N ARG A 357 -22.15 -39.71 -12.76
CA ARG A 357 -21.99 -40.40 -11.46
C ARG A 357 -23.11 -41.36 -11.12
N LYS A 358 -24.32 -41.14 -11.62
CA LYS A 358 -25.49 -41.99 -11.33
C LYS A 358 -25.51 -43.27 -12.18
N LEU A 359 -24.51 -43.49 -13.02
CA LEU A 359 -24.45 -44.64 -13.92
C LEU A 359 -24.01 -45.91 -13.15
N PRO A 360 -24.76 -47.03 -13.26
CA PRO A 360 -24.41 -48.28 -12.61
C PRO A 360 -23.21 -48.93 -13.34
N GLY A 361 -22.03 -48.77 -12.77
CA GLY A 361 -20.82 -49.43 -13.24
C GLY A 361 -19.62 -49.06 -12.37
N ASN A 362 -18.74 -50.03 -12.12
CA ASN A 362 -17.50 -49.90 -11.31
C ASN A 362 -16.43 -48.97 -11.92
N PHE A 363 -16.81 -48.02 -12.79
CA PHE A 363 -15.90 -47.10 -13.45
C PHE A 363 -15.59 -45.91 -12.54
N ASN A 364 -14.53 -46.06 -11.74
CA ASN A 364 -13.98 -44.98 -10.90
C ASN A 364 -13.68 -43.69 -11.70
N GLU A 365 -13.48 -43.78 -13.02
CA GLU A 365 -13.15 -42.65 -13.89
C GLU A 365 -14.20 -41.52 -13.90
N ALA A 366 -15.50 -41.83 -13.99
CA ALA A 366 -16.56 -40.80 -14.00
C ALA A 366 -16.67 -40.05 -12.67
N ARG A 367 -16.42 -40.75 -11.55
CA ARG A 367 -16.42 -40.18 -10.20
C ARG A 367 -15.25 -39.21 -10.02
N LEU A 368 -14.07 -39.54 -10.54
CA LEU A 368 -12.91 -38.65 -10.50
C LEU A 368 -13.11 -37.38 -11.34
N ILE A 369 -13.69 -37.48 -12.55
CA ILE A 369 -13.97 -36.31 -13.39
C ILE A 369 -14.92 -35.35 -12.67
N SER A 370 -15.96 -35.89 -12.04
CA SER A 370 -16.94 -35.10 -11.30
C SER A 370 -16.34 -34.38 -10.10
N PHE A 371 -15.45 -35.03 -9.36
CA PHE A 371 -14.75 -34.43 -8.23
C PHE A 371 -13.83 -33.27 -8.68
N SER A 372 -13.10 -33.47 -9.78
CA SER A 372 -12.28 -32.42 -10.38
C SER A 372 -13.12 -31.22 -10.86
N MET A 373 -14.26 -31.45 -11.51
CA MET A 373 -15.17 -30.38 -11.95
C MET A 373 -15.84 -29.63 -10.79
N LEU A 374 -16.14 -30.32 -9.69
CA LEU A 374 -16.69 -29.69 -8.48
C LEU A 374 -15.67 -28.73 -7.84
N ILE A 375 -14.42 -29.16 -7.70
CA ILE A 375 -13.36 -28.29 -7.16
C ILE A 375 -13.13 -27.09 -8.09
N PHE A 376 -13.07 -27.33 -9.40
CA PHE A 376 -12.96 -26.25 -10.38
C PHE A 376 -14.06 -25.19 -10.20
N CYS A 377 -15.32 -25.60 -10.10
CA CYS A 377 -16.43 -24.67 -9.91
C CYS A 377 -16.37 -23.95 -8.56
N ALA A 378 -16.00 -24.63 -7.48
CA ALA A 378 -15.87 -24.01 -6.15
C ALA A 378 -14.80 -22.90 -6.14
N VAL A 379 -13.67 -23.14 -6.80
CA VAL A 379 -12.60 -22.14 -6.94
C VAL A 379 -13.08 -20.95 -7.76
N TRP A 380 -13.80 -21.17 -8.86
CA TRP A 380 -14.38 -20.08 -9.67
C TRP A 380 -15.41 -19.24 -8.92
N VAL A 381 -16.25 -19.87 -8.11
CA VAL A 381 -17.24 -19.18 -7.27
C VAL A 381 -16.55 -18.34 -6.19
N ALA A 382 -15.44 -18.80 -5.62
CA ALA A 382 -14.66 -18.02 -4.65
C ALA A 382 -13.84 -16.89 -5.32
N PHE A 383 -13.39 -17.10 -6.56
CA PHE A 383 -12.57 -16.15 -7.30
C PHE A 383 -13.31 -14.85 -7.64
N VAL A 384 -14.53 -14.94 -8.20
CA VAL A 384 -15.26 -13.76 -8.70
C VAL A 384 -15.49 -12.71 -7.59
N PRO A 385 -15.98 -13.06 -6.39
CA PRO A 385 -16.14 -12.10 -5.29
C PRO A 385 -14.82 -11.53 -4.78
N ALA A 386 -13.77 -12.36 -4.69
CA ALA A 386 -12.46 -11.90 -4.25
C ALA A 386 -11.91 -10.83 -5.22
N TYR A 387 -12.01 -11.08 -6.53
CA TYR A 387 -11.61 -10.14 -7.57
C TYR A 387 -12.36 -8.81 -7.48
N ILE A 388 -13.69 -8.84 -7.31
CA ILE A 388 -14.52 -7.63 -7.17
C ILE A 388 -14.22 -6.87 -5.87
N SER A 389 -13.75 -7.55 -4.82
CA SER A 389 -13.52 -6.94 -3.50
C SER A 389 -12.17 -6.23 -3.34
N SER A 390 -11.17 -6.56 -4.16
CA SER A 390 -9.81 -6.01 -4.05
C SER A 390 -9.63 -4.54 -4.50
N PRO A 391 -10.40 -3.94 -5.43
CA PRO A 391 -10.15 -2.55 -5.84
C PRO A 391 -10.67 -1.49 -4.85
N GLY A 392 -11.37 -1.86 -3.77
CA GLY A 392 -12.16 -0.91 -2.97
C GLY A 392 -11.52 -0.34 -1.69
N LYS A 393 -10.40 -0.87 -1.18
CA LYS A 393 -10.01 -0.63 0.22
C LYS A 393 -9.09 0.57 0.52
N TYR A 394 -8.91 1.49 -0.44
CA TYR A 394 -8.09 2.70 -0.25
C TYR A 394 -8.91 4.01 -0.17
N SER A 395 -10.24 3.93 -0.07
CA SER A 395 -11.10 5.13 0.03
C SER A 395 -11.60 5.44 1.45
N MET A 396 -11.19 4.67 2.48
CA MET A 396 -11.65 4.87 3.86
C MET A 396 -10.56 4.63 4.92
N LEU A 397 -9.40 5.27 4.77
CA LEU A 397 -8.49 5.51 5.90
C LEU A 397 -8.11 6.98 6.00
N THR A 398 -9.12 7.86 5.96
CA THR A 398 -8.98 9.24 6.45
C THR A 398 -10.02 9.48 7.53
N GLU A 399 -9.63 9.21 8.77
CA GLU A 399 -9.98 10.03 9.93
C GLU A 399 -9.19 9.56 11.16
N PRO A 400 -7.97 10.09 11.41
CA PRO A 400 -7.68 10.54 12.75
C PRO A 400 -8.47 11.84 12.92
N ALA A 401 -9.62 11.74 13.57
CA ALA A 401 -10.36 12.86 14.11
C ALA A 401 -9.38 13.83 14.79
N TYR A 402 -9.28 15.05 14.27
CA TYR A 402 -8.74 16.17 15.01
C TYR A 402 -9.74 16.50 16.12
N PRO A 403 -9.38 16.44 17.41
CA PRO A 403 -10.25 16.98 18.43
C PRO A 403 -10.15 18.50 18.37
N ASP A 404 -11.18 19.12 17.80
CA ASP A 404 -11.45 20.54 17.96
C ASP A 404 -11.45 20.88 19.46
N THR A 405 -10.69 21.92 19.80
CA THR A 405 -10.60 22.45 21.15
C THR A 405 -11.88 23.21 21.49
N LYS A 406 -12.56 22.81 22.57
CA LYS A 406 -13.28 23.72 23.48
C LYS A 406 -13.68 23.05 24.80
N SER A 407 -13.59 23.86 25.86
CA SER A 407 -13.98 23.65 27.26
C SER A 407 -12.94 23.01 28.20
N SER A 408 -12.22 23.90 28.87
CA SER A 408 -12.19 24.01 30.33
C SER A 408 -12.29 22.72 31.16
N GLN A 409 -11.17 22.21 31.68
CA GLN A 409 -11.06 21.91 33.11
C GLN A 409 -9.63 21.61 33.54
N HIS A 410 -9.26 22.23 34.67
CA HIS A 410 -8.07 22.04 35.47
C HIS A 410 -7.55 20.59 35.49
N ARG A 411 -6.25 20.40 35.17
CA ARG A 411 -5.46 19.35 35.81
C ARG A 411 -3.99 19.73 35.92
N GLN A 412 -3.68 20.24 37.11
CA GLN A 412 -2.40 20.28 37.79
C GLN A 412 -1.59 19.01 37.57
N TYR A 413 -0.37 19.09 37.03
CA TYR A 413 0.65 18.06 37.26
C TYR A 413 2.07 18.62 37.28
N HIS A 414 2.78 18.14 38.31
CA HIS A 414 4.13 18.41 38.73
C HIS A 414 5.19 18.13 37.68
N GLY A 415 6.28 18.89 37.76
CA GLY A 415 7.49 18.67 36.98
C GLY A 415 8.15 17.31 37.26
N LYS A 416 8.80 16.78 36.21
CA LYS A 416 9.96 15.90 36.32
C LYS A 416 10.91 16.16 35.16
N ARG A 417 12.09 16.65 35.52
CA ARG A 417 13.30 16.71 34.72
C ARG A 417 13.73 15.27 34.42
N ILE A 418 13.80 14.85 33.16
CA ILE A 418 14.53 13.63 32.76
C ILE A 418 15.46 13.99 31.61
N GLN A 419 16.73 14.08 31.98
CA GLN A 419 17.89 14.01 31.10
C GLN A 419 18.06 12.53 30.74
N GLY A 420 18.07 12.21 29.45
CA GLY A 420 18.07 10.83 28.97
C GLY A 420 18.51 10.75 27.53
N ASN A 421 19.80 10.93 27.32
CA ASN A 421 20.50 10.67 26.07
C ASN A 421 20.30 9.19 25.70
N ARG A 422 19.52 8.92 24.64
CA ARG A 422 19.53 7.64 23.92
C ARG A 422 19.38 7.91 22.43
N LYS A 423 20.51 7.86 21.74
CA LYS A 423 20.54 7.54 20.31
C LYS A 423 19.85 6.18 20.14
N ALA A 424 18.58 6.23 19.73
CA ALA A 424 17.89 5.07 19.17
C ALA A 424 17.88 5.25 17.67
N THR A 425 18.90 4.69 17.01
CA THR A 425 18.85 4.29 15.60
C THR A 425 17.73 3.26 15.45
N ALA A 426 16.49 3.74 15.41
CA ALA A 426 15.36 2.96 14.94
C ALA A 426 15.30 3.15 13.42
N LYS A 427 16.09 2.35 12.72
CA LYS A 427 15.87 2.02 11.32
C LYS A 427 14.51 1.35 11.25
N ARG A 428 13.45 2.16 11.12
CA ARG A 428 12.11 1.67 10.85
C ARG A 428 12.05 1.56 9.34
N ASP A 429 12.33 0.36 8.85
CA ASP A 429 11.97 -0.05 7.51
C ASP A 429 10.46 0.22 7.35
N VAL A 430 10.10 1.35 6.78
CA VAL A 430 8.77 1.56 6.23
C VAL A 430 8.77 0.90 4.86
N GLY A 431 8.99 -0.41 4.88
CA GLY A 431 8.53 -1.31 3.84
C GLY A 431 7.03 -1.45 4.01
N LEU A 432 6.27 -0.42 3.62
CA LEU A 432 4.87 -0.63 3.24
C LEU A 432 4.88 -1.29 1.85
N THR A 433 5.37 -2.52 1.78
CA THR A 433 4.94 -3.46 0.75
C THR A 433 3.56 -3.92 1.19
N ASP A 434 2.57 -3.06 0.93
CA ASP A 434 1.17 -3.37 1.16
C ASP A 434 0.82 -4.60 0.27
N PRO A 435 0.57 -5.78 0.86
CA PRO A 435 0.46 -7.03 0.11
C PRO A 435 -0.86 -7.16 -0.66
N ASP A 436 -1.79 -6.22 -0.48
CA ASP A 436 -3.19 -6.35 -0.90
C ASP A 436 -3.45 -5.95 -2.35
N GLN A 437 -2.49 -5.33 -3.05
CA GLN A 437 -2.65 -4.95 -4.46
C GLN A 437 -2.16 -6.03 -5.44
N LYS A 438 -1.56 -7.09 -4.92
CA LYS A 438 -1.15 -8.29 -5.67
C LYS A 438 -2.26 -9.35 -5.61
N LEU A 439 -3.51 -8.97 -5.91
CA LEU A 439 -4.61 -9.94 -6.01
C LEU A 439 -4.62 -10.70 -7.36
N PHE A 440 -3.97 -10.16 -8.40
CA PHE A 440 -3.79 -10.91 -9.64
C PHE A 440 -2.96 -12.20 -9.47
N PRO A 441 -1.90 -12.27 -8.64
CA PRO A 441 -1.27 -13.55 -8.31
C PRO A 441 -2.10 -14.49 -7.42
N ALA A 442 -3.26 -14.08 -6.90
CA ALA A 442 -4.24 -15.02 -6.34
C ALA A 442 -4.97 -15.84 -7.44
N LEU A 443 -5.09 -15.33 -8.67
CA LEU A 443 -5.52 -16.12 -9.85
C LEU A 443 -4.58 -17.30 -10.13
N LEU A 444 -3.32 -17.19 -9.70
CA LEU A 444 -2.34 -18.26 -9.88
C LEU A 444 -2.53 -19.39 -8.87
N ILE A 445 -3.08 -19.10 -7.69
CA ILE A 445 -3.52 -20.10 -6.72
C ILE A 445 -4.79 -20.80 -7.24
N VAL A 446 -5.68 -20.06 -7.91
CA VAL A 446 -6.86 -20.61 -8.59
C VAL A 446 -6.46 -21.57 -9.73
N GLY A 447 -5.51 -21.16 -10.58
CA GLY A 447 -4.87 -22.04 -11.56
C GLY A 447 -4.18 -23.24 -10.90
N TRP A 448 -3.53 -23.05 -9.75
CA TRP A 448 -2.88 -24.09 -8.97
C TRP A 448 -3.86 -25.14 -8.43
N VAL A 449 -5.03 -24.76 -7.91
CA VAL A 449 -6.04 -25.73 -7.43
C VAL A 449 -6.67 -26.50 -8.59
N VAL A 450 -6.92 -25.84 -9.72
CA VAL A 450 -7.43 -26.48 -10.94
C VAL A 450 -6.41 -27.44 -11.56
N CYS A 451 -5.14 -27.05 -11.61
CA CYS A 451 -4.08 -27.90 -12.17
C CYS A 451 -3.65 -29.00 -11.20
N CYS A 452 -3.56 -28.75 -9.89
CA CYS A 452 -3.29 -29.78 -8.88
C CYS A 452 -4.39 -30.84 -8.87
N THR A 453 -5.66 -30.48 -9.08
CA THR A 453 -6.73 -31.49 -9.21
C THR A 453 -6.65 -32.28 -10.52
N ALA A 454 -6.18 -31.69 -11.63
CA ALA A 454 -5.95 -32.40 -12.88
C ALA A 454 -4.68 -33.29 -12.85
N VAL A 455 -3.63 -32.85 -12.14
CA VAL A 455 -2.43 -33.65 -11.86
C VAL A 455 -2.75 -34.79 -10.91
N VAL A 456 -3.54 -34.54 -9.86
CA VAL A 456 -4.10 -35.61 -9.02
C VAL A 456 -4.97 -36.53 -9.87
N TYR A 457 -5.82 -36.03 -10.77
CA TYR A 457 -6.61 -36.87 -11.67
C TYR A 457 -5.73 -37.85 -12.49
N PHE A 458 -4.62 -37.38 -13.06
CA PHE A 458 -3.71 -38.24 -13.84
C PHE A 458 -2.83 -39.16 -12.98
N VAL A 459 -2.23 -38.64 -11.91
CA VAL A 459 -1.39 -39.40 -10.98
C VAL A 459 -2.23 -40.47 -10.28
N TYR A 460 -3.46 -40.17 -9.87
CA TYR A 460 -4.35 -41.11 -9.20
C TYR A 460 -4.87 -42.19 -10.14
N ILE A 461 -5.25 -41.87 -11.39
CA ILE A 461 -5.68 -42.88 -12.37
C ILE A 461 -4.55 -43.87 -12.68
N PHE A 462 -3.30 -43.40 -12.80
CA PHE A 462 -2.18 -44.28 -13.16
C PHE A 462 -1.56 -44.99 -11.95
N ALA A 463 -1.42 -44.32 -10.80
CA ALA A 463 -0.92 -44.93 -9.57
C ALA A 463 -1.91 -45.97 -9.03
N TRP A 464 -3.23 -45.70 -9.07
CA TRP A 464 -4.24 -46.68 -8.68
C TRP A 464 -4.23 -47.91 -9.61
N LYS A 465 -4.06 -47.71 -10.92
CA LYS A 465 -4.08 -48.81 -11.89
C LYS A 465 -2.78 -49.63 -11.93
N ARG A 466 -1.65 -49.08 -11.45
CA ARG A 466 -0.42 -49.87 -11.19
C ARG A 466 -0.35 -50.48 -9.79
N GLY A 467 -1.09 -49.95 -8.80
CA GLY A 467 -0.93 -50.33 -7.40
C GLY A 467 -1.83 -51.47 -6.89
N PHE A 468 -3.05 -51.66 -7.43
CA PHE A 468 -4.04 -52.55 -6.79
C PHE A 468 -4.99 -53.31 -7.73
N GLY A 469 -4.66 -53.40 -9.03
CA GLY A 469 -5.45 -54.20 -10.00
C GLY A 469 -4.69 -55.36 -10.63
N GLY A 470 -3.52 -55.70 -10.07
CA GLY A 470 -2.63 -56.76 -10.54
C GLY A 470 -2.55 -57.92 -9.56
N ARG A 471 -3.70 -58.44 -9.11
CA ARG A 471 -3.80 -59.82 -8.62
C ARG A 471 -5.28 -60.26 -8.61
N ILE A 472 -5.59 -61.14 -9.56
CA ILE A 472 -6.76 -62.04 -9.68
C ILE A 472 -8.06 -61.38 -10.09
#